data_AF-A0A4U2D4C6-F1
#
_entry.id   AF-A0A4U2D4C6-F1
#
_cell.length_a   1.000
_cell.length_b   1.000
_cell.length_c   1.000
_cell.angle_alpha   90.00
_cell.angle_beta   90.00
_cell.angle_gamma   90.00
#
_symmetry.space_group_name_H-M   'P 1'
#
loop_
_entity.id
_entity.type
_entity.pdbx_description
1 polymer ?
#
loop_
_entity_poly.entity_id
_entity_poly.type
_entity_poly.pdbx_seq_one_letter_code
_entity_poly.pdbx_strand_id
1 'polypeptide(L)'
;MRIIVLAFTALVTACSSQMSSTEEHVQEYIGSDITDAQEQYLTERSRPISFWASRNYAWVETKKPLDNGYTLHAFKNPYRDCTINWVANTSGAIQSATLSGTMCEP
;
A
#
# COMPACT_ATOMS: atom_id res chain seq x y z
N MET A 1 -14.73 10.54 -57.60
CA MET A 1 -14.53 11.30 -56.36
C MET A 1 -14.22 10.30 -55.26
N ARG A 2 -12.98 10.23 -54.76
CA ARG A 2 -12.59 9.33 -53.66
C ARG A 2 -12.46 10.19 -52.39
N ILE A 3 -13.35 9.98 -51.43
CA ILE A 3 -13.29 10.65 -50.13
C ILE A 3 -12.28 9.88 -49.29
N ILE A 4 -11.11 10.47 -49.08
CA ILE A 4 -10.11 9.98 -48.13
C ILE A 4 -10.56 10.47 -46.76
N VAL A 5 -11.15 9.57 -45.97
CA VAL A 5 -11.49 9.83 -44.57
C VAL A 5 -10.20 9.67 -43.77
N LEU A 6 -9.51 10.78 -43.50
CA LEU A 6 -8.45 10.87 -42.51
C LEU A 6 -9.11 10.89 -41.12
N ALA A 7 -9.21 9.71 -40.51
CA ALA A 7 -9.72 9.55 -39.16
C ALA A 7 -8.67 10.00 -38.14
N PHE A 8 -9.13 10.93 -37.30
CA PHE A 8 -8.47 11.60 -36.19
C PHE A 8 -8.34 10.67 -34.96
N THR A 9 -7.51 11.10 -34.01
CA THR A 9 -7.45 10.71 -32.57
C THR A 9 -6.92 9.30 -32.23
N ALA A 10 -6.12 9.08 -31.19
CA ALA A 10 -5.63 9.91 -30.11
C ALA A 10 -4.21 9.42 -29.74
N LEU A 11 -3.28 10.34 -29.48
CA LEU A 11 -2.12 10.01 -28.65
C LEU A 11 -2.67 9.69 -27.26
N VAL A 12 -2.86 8.40 -26.97
CA VAL A 12 -3.01 7.94 -25.60
C VAL A 12 -1.63 8.15 -24.98
N THR A 13 -1.46 9.31 -24.36
CA THR A 13 -0.42 9.53 -23.35
C THR A 13 -0.76 8.61 -22.20
N ALA A 14 -0.35 7.34 -22.34
CA ALA A 14 -0.14 6.49 -21.20
C ALA A 14 1.01 7.15 -20.43
N CYS A 15 0.64 8.07 -19.53
CA CYS A 15 1.47 8.44 -18.42
C CYS A 15 1.67 7.15 -17.62
N SER A 16 2.68 6.38 -18.01
CA SER A 16 3.32 5.41 -17.15
C SER A 16 4.03 6.25 -16.08
N SER A 17 3.25 6.83 -15.18
CA SER A 17 3.76 7.35 -13.92
C SER A 17 4.52 6.19 -13.32
N GLN A 18 5.82 6.40 -13.15
CA GLN A 18 6.70 5.52 -12.38
C GLN A 18 6.06 5.40 -11.00
N MET A 19 5.15 4.44 -10.84
CA MET A 19 4.63 4.04 -9.55
C MET A 19 5.86 3.49 -8.83
N SER A 20 6.19 4.13 -7.72
CA SER A 20 7.18 3.64 -6.78
C SER A 20 6.87 2.17 -6.53
N SER A 21 7.86 1.28 -6.68
CA SER A 21 7.69 -0.17 -6.46
C SER A 21 7.02 -0.50 -5.12
N THR A 22 7.16 0.38 -4.13
CA THR A 22 6.51 0.29 -2.83
C THR A 22 5.00 0.53 -2.88
N GLU A 23 4.53 1.44 -3.73
CA GLU A 23 3.09 1.72 -3.89
C GLU A 23 2.41 0.57 -4.65
N GLU A 24 3.07 0.02 -5.68
CA GLU A 24 2.59 -1.16 -6.40
C GLU A 24 2.42 -2.36 -5.46
N HIS A 25 3.41 -2.64 -4.60
CA HIS A 25 3.33 -3.75 -3.65
C HIS A 25 2.22 -3.58 -2.61
N VAL A 26 1.92 -2.34 -2.17
CA VAL A 26 0.82 -2.08 -1.22
C VAL A 26 -0.56 -2.22 -1.87
N GLN A 27 -0.67 -1.91 -3.15
CA GLN A 27 -1.89 -2.10 -3.94
C GLN A 27 -2.12 -3.57 -4.33
N GLU A 28 -1.07 -4.40 -4.40
CA GLU A 28 -1.16 -5.85 -4.67
C GLU A 28 -2.01 -6.59 -3.62
N TYR A 29 -2.02 -6.10 -2.38
CA TYR A 29 -2.85 -6.65 -1.30
C TYR A 29 -4.35 -6.35 -1.48
N ILE A 30 -4.77 -5.56 -2.48
CA ILE A 30 -6.20 -5.36 -2.75
C ILE A 30 -6.83 -6.69 -3.18
N GLY A 31 -7.86 -7.10 -2.47
CA GLY A 31 -8.55 -8.37 -2.65
C GLY A 31 -7.98 -9.52 -1.80
N SER A 32 -6.82 -9.34 -1.16
CA SER A 32 -6.30 -10.32 -0.18
C SER A 32 -6.89 -10.08 1.21
N ASP A 33 -6.63 -11.03 2.12
CA ASP A 33 -7.02 -10.87 3.51
C ASP A 33 -6.07 -9.90 4.23
N ILE A 34 -6.62 -9.08 5.12
CA ILE A 34 -5.83 -8.16 5.95
C ILE A 34 -4.82 -8.89 6.85
N THR A 35 -5.07 -10.16 7.15
CA THR A 35 -4.18 -11.01 7.94
C THR A 35 -2.83 -11.21 7.25
N ASP A 36 -2.80 -11.31 5.92
CA ASP A 36 -1.55 -11.46 5.16
C ASP A 36 -0.68 -10.20 5.31
N ALA A 37 -1.31 -9.02 5.29
CA ALA A 37 -0.65 -7.75 5.52
C ALA A 37 -0.22 -7.58 6.99
N GLN A 38 -1.02 -8.07 7.95
CA GLN A 38 -0.65 -8.12 9.36
C GLN A 38 0.58 -9.00 9.61
N GLU A 39 0.61 -10.20 9.04
CA GLU A 39 1.76 -11.10 9.15
C GLU A 39 3.01 -10.45 8.55
N GLN A 40 2.88 -9.79 7.40
CA GLN A 40 4.04 -9.18 6.77
C GLN A 40 4.58 -7.96 7.52
N TYR A 41 3.73 -7.08 8.06
CA TYR A 41 4.16 -5.79 8.63
C TYR A 41 4.23 -5.76 10.16
N LEU A 42 3.43 -6.58 10.86
CA LEU A 42 3.44 -6.67 12.33
C LEU A 42 4.41 -7.73 12.86
N THR A 43 4.96 -8.59 12.01
CA THR A 43 6.01 -9.51 12.44
C THR A 43 7.26 -8.74 12.83
N GLU A 44 7.76 -9.00 14.04
CA GLU A 44 9.00 -8.42 14.54
C GLU A 44 10.17 -8.82 13.65
N ARG A 45 10.87 -7.84 13.07
CA ARG A 45 12.11 -8.08 12.33
C ARG A 45 13.29 -7.41 13.03
N SER A 46 14.39 -8.15 13.13
CA SER A 46 15.66 -7.62 13.60
C SER A 46 16.28 -6.78 12.49
N ARG A 47 16.49 -5.49 12.77
CA ARG A 47 17.20 -4.60 11.86
C ARG A 47 18.43 -4.00 12.52
N PRO A 48 19.55 -3.92 11.80
CA PRO A 48 20.77 -3.34 12.34
C PRO A 48 20.56 -1.84 12.56
N ILE A 49 20.80 -1.38 13.79
CA ILE A 49 20.83 0.04 14.15
C ILE A 49 22.27 0.57 14.04
N SER A 50 23.24 -0.30 14.33
CA SER A 50 24.67 -0.04 14.18
C SER A 50 25.39 -1.35 13.88
N PHE A 51 26.70 -1.27 13.62
CA PHE A 51 27.53 -2.44 13.38
C PHE A 51 27.53 -3.43 14.57
N TRP A 52 27.18 -2.99 15.78
CA TRP A 52 27.21 -3.81 17.01
C TRP A 52 25.85 -3.97 17.68
N ALA A 53 24.78 -3.39 17.12
CA ALA A 53 23.45 -3.42 17.74
C ALA A 53 22.35 -3.61 16.70
N SER A 54 21.45 -4.54 16.97
CA SER A 54 20.19 -4.70 16.25
C SER A 54 19.02 -4.42 17.18
N ARG A 55 17.91 -3.91 16.63
CA ARG A 55 16.63 -3.85 17.33
C ARG A 55 15.62 -4.70 16.59
N ASN A 56 14.82 -5.42 17.35
CA ASN A 56 13.57 -5.94 16.83
C ASN A 56 12.58 -4.79 16.77
N TYR A 57 11.91 -4.64 15.64
CA TYR A 57 10.75 -3.78 15.56
C TYR A 57 9.66 -4.43 14.73
N ALA A 58 8.43 -4.14 15.14
CA ALA A 58 7.22 -4.38 14.40
C ALA A 58 6.58 -3.03 14.09
N TRP A 59 5.80 -2.96 13.01
CA TRP A 59 4.94 -1.82 12.77
C TRP A 59 3.82 -1.80 13.82
N VAL A 60 3.22 -0.63 14.02
CA VAL A 60 2.10 -0.47 14.95
C VAL A 60 0.82 -0.34 14.14
N GLU A 61 -0.11 -1.25 14.37
CA GLU A 61 -1.44 -1.21 13.77
C GLU A 61 -2.40 -0.37 14.63
N THR A 62 -3.14 0.53 14.01
CA THR A 62 -4.28 1.23 14.60
C THR A 62 -5.53 0.87 13.81
N LYS A 63 -6.54 0.33 14.49
CA LYS A 63 -7.81 -0.05 13.88
C LYS A 63 -8.84 1.04 14.14
N LYS A 64 -9.53 1.50 13.10
CA LYS A 64 -10.63 2.44 13.21
C LYS A 64 -11.84 1.89 12.45
N PRO A 65 -12.97 1.63 13.13
CA PRO A 65 -14.19 1.26 12.44
C PRO A 65 -14.72 2.47 11.65
N LEU A 66 -15.24 2.20 10.46
CA LEU A 66 -15.89 3.16 9.58
C LEU A 66 -17.40 2.98 9.67
N ASP A 67 -18.17 4.04 9.42
CA ASP A 67 -19.64 4.04 9.55
C ASP A 67 -20.34 3.06 8.61
N ASN A 68 -19.67 2.63 7.54
CA ASN A 68 -20.14 1.63 6.58
C ASN A 68 -19.88 0.17 7.01
N GLY A 69 -19.39 -0.06 8.24
CA GLY A 69 -19.06 -1.38 8.77
C GLY A 69 -17.69 -1.90 8.35
N TYR A 70 -16.91 -1.12 7.59
CA TYR A 70 -15.53 -1.48 7.22
C TYR A 70 -14.57 -1.10 8.35
N THR A 71 -13.38 -1.67 8.31
CA THR A 71 -12.32 -1.35 9.26
C THR A 71 -11.15 -0.74 8.51
N LEU A 72 -10.75 0.45 8.93
CA LEU A 72 -9.49 1.05 8.52
C LEU A 72 -8.38 0.52 9.41
N HIS A 73 -7.38 -0.10 8.79
CA HIS A 73 -6.17 -0.58 9.42
C HIS A 73 -5.01 0.33 9.02
N ALA A 74 -4.55 1.15 9.97
CA ALA A 74 -3.44 2.06 9.78
C ALA A 74 -2.16 1.45 10.39
N PHE A 75 -1.22 1.07 9.55
CA PHE A 75 0.07 0.52 9.90
C PHE A 75 1.09 1.64 9.90
N LYS A 76 1.63 1.97 11.06
CA LYS A 76 2.63 3.02 11.22
C LYS A 76 3.98 2.42 11.54
N ASN A 77 5.01 2.85 10.80
CA ASN A 77 6.39 2.53 11.15
C ASN A 77 6.84 3.40 12.34
N PRO A 78 7.34 2.83 13.44
CA PRO A 78 7.77 3.63 14.61
C PRO A 78 9.07 4.41 14.40
N TYR A 79 9.87 4.07 13.38
CA TYR A 79 11.19 4.68 13.12
C TYR A 79 11.26 5.52 11.85
N ARG A 80 10.30 5.34 10.92
CA ARG A 80 10.22 6.08 9.67
C ARG A 80 8.88 6.78 9.56
N ASP A 81 8.86 7.90 8.86
CA ASP A 81 7.61 8.58 8.52
C ASP A 81 6.95 7.86 7.33
N CYS A 82 6.41 6.67 7.63
CA CYS A 82 5.60 5.88 6.73
C CYS A 82 4.38 5.34 7.47
N THR A 83 3.21 5.55 6.86
CA THR A 83 1.94 4.98 7.27
C THR A 83 1.26 4.34 6.07
N ILE A 84 0.86 3.07 6.21
CA ILE A 84 0.05 2.35 5.22
C ILE A 84 -1.35 2.20 5.81
N ASN A 85 -2.35 2.60 5.04
CA ASN A 85 -3.74 2.56 5.44
C ASN A 85 -4.48 1.59 4.51
N TRP A 86 -4.91 0.44 5.04
CA TRP A 86 -5.77 -0.50 4.33
C TRP A 86 -7.20 -0.41 4.85
N VAL A 87 -8.16 -0.39 3.94
CA VAL A 87 -9.59 -0.51 4.29
C VAL A 87 -10.02 -1.93 4.02
N ALA A 88 -10.33 -2.67 5.07
CA ALA A 88 -10.87 -4.02 4.98
C ALA A 88 -12.39 -4.00 5.13
N ASN A 89 -13.08 -4.82 4.34
CA ASN A 89 -14.52 -5.01 4.49
C ASN A 89 -14.84 -5.90 5.71
N THR A 90 -16.12 -6.18 5.94
CA THR A 90 -16.59 -7.02 7.06
C THR A 90 -16.10 -8.47 7.00
N SER A 91 -15.64 -8.94 5.84
CA SER A 91 -15.06 -10.27 5.67
C SER A 91 -13.54 -10.29 5.82
N GLY A 92 -12.90 -9.15 6.13
CA GLY A 92 -11.45 -9.05 6.25
C GLY A 92 -10.70 -8.81 4.95
N ALA A 93 -11.39 -8.72 3.81
CA ALA A 93 -10.76 -8.51 2.51
C ALA A 93 -10.47 -7.02 2.28
N ILE A 94 -9.25 -6.70 1.85
CA ILE A 94 -8.79 -5.34 1.58
C ILE A 94 -9.47 -4.83 0.31
N GLN A 95 -10.16 -3.69 0.42
CA GLN A 95 -10.84 -3.01 -0.67
C GLN A 95 -10.02 -1.88 -1.27
N SER A 96 -9.23 -1.21 -0.43
CA SER A 96 -8.38 -0.12 -0.86
C SER A 96 -7.15 0.01 0.03
N ALA A 97 -6.08 0.51 -0.56
CA ALA A 97 -4.83 0.80 0.11
C ALA A 97 -4.44 2.26 -0.18
N THR A 98 -4.01 2.98 0.84
CA THR A 98 -3.39 4.30 0.68
C THR A 98 -2.10 4.35 1.47
N LEU A 99 -1.08 4.95 0.87
CA LEU A 99 0.24 5.06 1.45
C LEU A 99 0.55 6.54 1.69
N SER A 100 1.14 6.83 2.85
CA SER A 100 1.58 8.17 3.20
C SER A 100 2.99 8.10 3.75
N GLY A 101 3.91 8.87 3.16
CA GLY A 101 5.30 8.95 3.58
C GLY A 101 6.30 8.43 2.55
N THR A 102 7.53 8.19 3.00
CA THR A 102 8.63 7.68 2.16
C THR A 102 9.21 6.40 2.75
N MET A 103 9.66 5.46 1.91
CA MET A 103 10.28 4.19 2.29
C MET A 103 9.38 3.27 3.15
N CYS A 104 8.24 2.90 2.60
CA CYS A 104 7.25 2.01 3.23
C CYS A 104 7.54 0.52 2.98
N GLU A 105 8.78 0.10 3.23
CA GLU A 105 9.17 -1.29 3.07
C GLU A 105 9.08 -2.06 4.40
N PRO A 106 8.58 -3.31 4.38
CA PRO A 106 8.56 -4.20 5.54
C PRO A 106 9.98 -4.59 5.98
#